data_AF-X6MXK7-F1
#
_entry.id   AF-X6MXK7-F1
#
_cell.length_a   1.000
_cell.length_b   1.000
_cell.length_c   1.000
_cell.angle_alpha   90.00
_cell.angle_beta   90.00
_cell.angle_gamma   90.00
#
_symmetry.space_group_name_H-M   'P 1'
#
loop_
_entity.id
_entity.type
_entity.pdbx_description
1 polymer ?
#
loop_
_entity_poly.entity_id
_entity_poly.type
_entity_poly.pdbx_seq_one_letter_code
_entity_poly.pdbx_strand_id
1 'polypeptide(L)'
;MQLQLPKKTYVHKINTAVKVRKWQQNPAALKIMEKIEDWDFDVFGMANLCGNYMLAVVFCSISERRGLLQHFGLNIDTVCNFWIQVAQEYKKNPYHNHMHGVDVLTNTNYYLKSKIFEGLAELDILACLVSAACHDVGHPGNNNPFEINLESELAVRYNDISVLENMHAAKTWEILKRQGCDFLEGHCLSLHFQKTQE
;
A
#
# COMPACT_ATOMS: atom_id res chain seq x y z
N MET A 1 -4.71 3.84 35.87
CA MET A 1 -5.85 3.06 35.36
C MET A 1 -5.57 2.76 33.89
N GLN A 2 -4.97 1.60 33.57
CA GLN A 2 -4.70 1.21 32.19
C GLN A 2 -6.02 0.80 31.54
N LEU A 3 -6.50 1.60 30.59
CA LEU A 3 -7.59 1.22 29.69
C LEU A 3 -7.08 0.07 28.81
N GLN A 4 -7.35 -1.17 29.23
CA GLN A 4 -7.23 -2.31 28.35
C GLN A 4 -8.30 -2.18 27.26
N LEU A 5 -7.87 -1.72 26.09
CA LEU A 5 -8.68 -1.81 24.89
C LEU A 5 -9.05 -3.27 24.65
N PRO A 6 -10.31 -3.57 24.29
CA PRO A 6 -10.74 -4.94 24.08
C PRO A 6 -9.87 -5.57 22.99
N LYS A 7 -9.15 -6.65 23.35
CA LYS A 7 -8.47 -7.51 22.38
C LYS A 7 -9.54 -8.08 21.47
N LYS A 8 -9.75 -7.47 20.31
CA LYS A 8 -10.44 -8.14 19.20
C LYS A 8 -9.59 -9.36 18.86
N THR A 9 -10.04 -10.53 19.28
CA THR A 9 -9.52 -11.82 18.86
C THR A 9 -9.80 -11.96 17.37
N TYR A 10 -8.88 -11.52 16.52
CA TYR A 10 -8.88 -11.87 15.10
C TYR A 10 -8.35 -13.29 14.94
N VAL A 11 -9.17 -14.26 15.33
CA VAL A 11 -8.96 -15.65 14.93
C VAL A 11 -9.56 -15.81 13.53
N HIS A 12 -8.72 -15.66 12.51
CA HIS A 12 -8.56 -16.68 11.49
C HIS A 12 -7.32 -16.36 10.66
N LYS A 13 -6.37 -17.31 10.65
CA LYS A 13 -5.38 -17.49 9.59
C LYS A 13 -6.13 -17.73 8.27
N ILE A 14 -6.76 -16.70 7.72
CA ILE A 14 -7.11 -16.70 6.31
C ILE A 14 -5.77 -16.62 5.61
N ASN A 15 -5.47 -17.63 4.81
CA ASN A 15 -4.25 -17.68 4.03
C ASN A 15 -4.31 -16.61 2.92
N THR A 16 -4.09 -15.35 3.30
CA THR A 16 -4.21 -14.18 2.43
C THR A 16 -3.25 -14.33 1.25
N ALA A 17 -2.04 -14.83 1.49
CA ALA A 17 -1.08 -15.14 0.43
C ALA A 17 -1.61 -16.19 -0.55
N VAL A 18 -2.28 -17.27 -0.08
CA VAL A 18 -2.90 -18.24 -1.00
C VAL A 18 -4.01 -17.61 -1.84
N LYS A 19 -4.83 -16.71 -1.27
CA LYS A 19 -5.87 -16.02 -2.03
C LYS A 19 -5.27 -15.07 -3.06
N VAL A 20 -4.22 -14.32 -2.70
CA VAL A 20 -3.46 -13.46 -3.61
C VAL A 20 -2.85 -14.29 -4.73
N ARG A 21 -2.18 -15.41 -4.41
CA ARG A 21 -1.63 -16.34 -5.42
C ARG A 21 -2.70 -16.90 -6.35
N LYS A 22 -3.88 -17.25 -5.84
CA LYS A 22 -5.01 -17.70 -6.70
C LYS A 22 -5.40 -16.64 -7.72
N TRP A 23 -5.39 -15.35 -7.35
CA TRP A 23 -5.62 -14.26 -8.29
C TRP A 23 -4.46 -14.08 -9.27
N GLN A 24 -3.21 -14.17 -8.81
CA GLN A 24 -2.03 -14.13 -9.69
C GLN A 24 -2.02 -15.28 -10.72
N GLN A 25 -2.70 -16.40 -10.44
CA GLN A 25 -2.83 -17.55 -11.34
C GLN A 25 -4.15 -17.56 -12.13
N ASN A 26 -5.06 -16.61 -11.88
CA ASN A 26 -6.34 -16.56 -12.58
C ASN A 26 -6.12 -16.15 -14.05
N PRO A 27 -6.64 -16.89 -15.05
CA PRO A 27 -6.39 -16.59 -16.46
C PRO A 27 -6.81 -15.19 -16.92
N ALA A 28 -7.93 -14.66 -16.41
CA ALA A 28 -8.39 -13.33 -16.76
C ALA A 28 -7.52 -12.24 -16.13
N ALA A 29 -7.10 -12.44 -14.87
CA ALA A 29 -6.18 -11.54 -14.20
C ALA A 29 -4.81 -11.56 -14.88
N LEU A 30 -4.29 -12.74 -15.23
CA LEU A 30 -3.01 -12.89 -15.95
C LEU A 30 -2.96 -12.07 -17.23
N LYS A 31 -4.04 -12.09 -18.02
CA LYS A 31 -4.13 -11.29 -19.25
C LYS A 31 -4.01 -9.78 -19.01
N ILE A 32 -4.59 -9.26 -17.92
CA ILE A 32 -4.43 -7.84 -17.54
C ILE A 32 -3.02 -7.58 -17.02
N MET A 33 -2.48 -8.52 -16.23
CA MET A 33 -1.16 -8.43 -15.60
C MET A 33 0.00 -8.52 -16.59
N GLU A 34 -0.21 -8.96 -17.82
CA GLU A 34 0.78 -8.84 -18.90
C GLU A 34 1.26 -7.38 -19.04
N LYS A 35 0.36 -6.42 -18.84
CA LYS A 35 0.61 -4.98 -18.94
C LYS A 35 0.92 -4.27 -17.62
N ILE A 36 1.23 -4.98 -16.52
CA ILE A 36 1.51 -4.34 -15.21
C ILE A 36 2.73 -3.40 -15.22
N GLU A 37 3.58 -3.51 -16.24
CA GLU A 37 4.71 -2.63 -16.45
C GLU A 37 4.45 -1.58 -17.53
N ASP A 38 3.29 -1.56 -18.19
CA ASP A 38 2.97 -0.64 -19.28
C ASP A 38 2.08 0.50 -18.78
N TRP A 39 2.10 1.61 -19.52
CA TRP A 39 1.33 2.82 -19.19
C TRP A 39 -0.19 2.59 -19.23
N ASP A 40 -0.65 1.62 -20.03
CA ASP A 40 -2.06 1.33 -20.27
C ASP A 40 -2.57 0.11 -19.51
N PHE A 41 -2.06 -0.11 -18.28
CA PHE A 41 -2.57 -1.14 -17.37
C PHE A 41 -4.07 -0.93 -17.07
N ASP A 42 -4.90 -1.97 -17.27
CA ASP A 42 -6.34 -1.91 -17.05
C ASP A 42 -6.71 -2.09 -15.56
N VAL A 43 -6.56 -1.01 -14.80
CA VAL A 43 -6.89 -0.97 -13.37
C VAL A 43 -8.37 -1.26 -13.11
N PHE A 44 -9.27 -0.83 -13.99
CA PHE A 44 -10.72 -1.06 -13.85
C PHE A 44 -11.08 -2.52 -14.06
N GLY A 45 -10.54 -3.14 -15.12
CA GLY A 45 -10.68 -4.57 -15.37
C GLY A 45 -10.16 -5.40 -14.20
N MET A 46 -8.99 -5.03 -13.66
CA MET A 46 -8.41 -5.73 -12.50
C MET A 46 -9.26 -5.57 -11.23
N ALA A 47 -9.78 -4.37 -10.97
CA ALA A 47 -10.66 -4.09 -9.83
C ALA A 47 -11.97 -4.89 -9.92
N ASN A 48 -12.56 -4.98 -11.11
CA ASN A 48 -13.77 -5.77 -11.35
C ASN A 48 -13.55 -7.26 -11.12
N LEU A 49 -12.34 -7.77 -11.38
CA LEU A 49 -12.01 -9.18 -11.14
C LEU A 49 -11.79 -9.48 -9.66
N CYS A 50 -10.92 -8.74 -8.98
CA CYS A 50 -10.41 -9.14 -7.68
C CYS A 50 -10.73 -8.18 -6.51
N GLY A 51 -11.40 -7.06 -6.78
CA GLY A 51 -11.91 -6.11 -5.78
C GLY A 51 -10.83 -5.72 -4.76
N ASN A 52 -11.14 -5.92 -3.47
CA ASN A 52 -10.23 -5.59 -2.37
C ASN A 52 -8.91 -6.38 -2.37
N TYR A 53 -8.75 -7.43 -3.19
CA TYR A 53 -7.48 -8.12 -3.37
C TYR A 53 -6.55 -7.44 -4.39
N MET A 54 -7.06 -6.53 -5.22
CA MET A 54 -6.31 -5.91 -6.32
C MET A 54 -4.98 -5.32 -5.86
N LEU A 55 -5.00 -4.50 -4.81
CA LEU A 55 -3.80 -3.84 -4.32
C LEU A 55 -2.73 -4.84 -3.90
N ALA A 56 -3.11 -5.89 -3.17
CA ALA A 56 -2.19 -6.95 -2.77
C ALA A 56 -1.66 -7.74 -3.98
N VAL A 57 -2.51 -8.07 -4.94
CA VAL A 57 -2.12 -8.81 -6.16
C VAL A 57 -1.15 -8.02 -7.02
N VAL A 58 -1.45 -6.74 -7.28
CA VAL A 58 -0.61 -5.86 -8.09
C VAL A 58 0.72 -5.60 -7.39
N PHE A 59 0.71 -5.22 -6.11
CA PHE A 59 1.95 -4.95 -5.37
C PHE A 59 2.85 -6.18 -5.26
N CYS A 60 2.29 -7.36 -4.92
CA CYS A 60 3.08 -8.59 -4.83
C CYS A 60 3.70 -8.93 -6.18
N SER A 61 2.96 -8.78 -7.27
CA SER A 61 3.47 -9.08 -8.61
C SER A 61 4.56 -8.12 -9.06
N ILE A 62 4.44 -6.81 -8.77
CA ILE A 62 5.52 -5.84 -9.00
C ILE A 62 6.75 -6.20 -8.16
N SER A 63 6.54 -6.53 -6.89
CA SER A 63 7.64 -6.87 -5.96
C SER A 63 8.36 -8.15 -6.37
N GLU A 64 7.64 -9.15 -6.88
CA GLU A 64 8.21 -10.39 -7.43
C GLU A 64 9.02 -10.11 -8.70
N ARG A 65 8.48 -9.35 -9.66
CA ARG A 65 9.20 -9.01 -10.91
C ARG A 65 10.46 -8.19 -10.67
N ARG A 66 10.44 -7.32 -9.65
CA ARG A 66 11.60 -6.52 -9.23
C ARG A 66 12.55 -7.25 -8.28
N GLY A 67 12.22 -8.46 -7.84
CA GLY A 67 13.02 -9.22 -6.87
C GLY A 67 13.04 -8.65 -5.44
N LEU A 68 12.17 -7.69 -5.11
CA LEU A 68 12.16 -6.98 -3.81
C LEU A 68 11.85 -7.93 -2.65
N LEU A 69 10.94 -8.89 -2.84
CA LEU A 69 10.61 -9.88 -1.80
C LEU A 69 11.85 -10.68 -1.39
N GLN A 70 12.63 -11.13 -2.37
CA GLN A 70 13.85 -11.91 -2.13
C GLN A 70 14.96 -11.02 -1.56
N HIS A 71 15.19 -9.85 -2.16
CA HIS A 71 16.24 -8.92 -1.75
C HIS A 71 16.14 -8.54 -0.26
N PHE A 72 14.94 -8.23 0.22
CA PHE A 72 14.72 -7.84 1.62
C PHE A 72 14.32 -9.00 2.55
N GLY A 73 14.11 -10.20 2.02
CA GLY A 73 13.62 -11.34 2.78
C GLY A 73 12.21 -11.10 3.36
N LEU A 74 11.32 -10.48 2.58
CA LEU A 74 9.98 -10.11 3.04
C LEU A 74 9.09 -11.33 3.21
N ASN A 75 8.38 -11.41 4.33
CA ASN A 75 7.37 -12.44 4.56
C ASN A 75 6.12 -12.15 3.71
N ILE A 76 5.82 -13.02 2.75
CA ILE A 76 4.70 -12.83 1.82
C ILE A 76 3.33 -12.77 2.51
N ASP A 77 3.13 -13.50 3.61
CA ASP A 77 1.87 -13.45 4.36
C ASP A 77 1.69 -12.07 4.99
N THR A 78 2.75 -11.52 5.59
CA THR A 78 2.74 -10.18 6.19
C THR A 78 2.54 -9.08 5.14
N VAL A 79 3.22 -9.17 4.00
CA VAL A 79 3.03 -8.25 2.85
C VAL A 79 1.58 -8.30 2.36
N CYS A 80 1.03 -9.50 2.12
CA CYS A 80 -0.34 -9.66 1.67
C CYS A 80 -1.34 -9.11 2.68
N ASN A 81 -1.14 -9.37 3.98
CA ASN A 81 -2.01 -8.85 5.03
C ASN A 81 -2.01 -7.32 5.07
N PHE A 82 -0.82 -6.70 5.02
CA PHE A 82 -0.69 -5.24 4.97
C PHE A 82 -1.50 -4.64 3.82
N TRP A 83 -1.31 -5.14 2.60
CA TRP A 83 -1.99 -4.57 1.43
C TRP A 83 -3.50 -4.80 1.40
N ILE A 84 -3.98 -5.92 1.96
CA ILE A 84 -5.42 -6.11 2.18
C ILE A 84 -5.97 -5.11 3.20
N GLN A 85 -5.22 -4.80 4.27
CA GLN A 85 -5.64 -3.79 5.24
C GLN A 85 -5.63 -2.38 4.62
N VAL A 86 -4.61 -2.02 3.83
CA VAL A 86 -4.59 -0.74 3.09
C VAL A 86 -5.78 -0.62 2.16
N ALA A 87 -6.09 -1.65 1.38
CA ALA A 87 -7.25 -1.64 0.49
C ALA A 87 -8.58 -1.46 1.23
N GLN A 88 -8.70 -1.99 2.45
CA GLN A 88 -9.89 -1.84 3.31
C GLN A 88 -10.02 -0.44 3.92
N GLU A 89 -8.92 0.29 4.11
CA GLU A 89 -8.90 1.64 4.66
C GLU A 89 -9.16 2.72 3.60
N TYR A 90 -9.04 2.40 2.31
CA TYR A 90 -9.57 3.25 1.26
C TYR A 90 -11.10 3.28 1.31
N LYS A 91 -11.67 4.48 1.47
CA LYS A 91 -13.12 4.69 1.52
C LYS A 91 -13.74 4.53 0.12
N LYS A 92 -15.06 4.30 0.09
CA LYS A 92 -15.87 4.21 -1.14
C LYS A 92 -16.13 5.59 -1.77
N ASN A 93 -15.08 6.39 -1.93
CA ASN A 93 -15.16 7.66 -2.63
C ASN A 93 -15.27 7.41 -4.15
N PRO A 94 -15.91 8.29 -4.92
CA PRO A 94 -15.97 8.16 -6.38
C PRO A 94 -14.58 8.11 -7.05
N TYR A 95 -13.60 8.83 -6.51
CA TYR A 95 -12.24 8.92 -7.07
C TYR A 95 -11.14 8.42 -6.12
N HIS A 96 -10.92 9.10 -4.97
CA HIS A 96 -9.89 8.73 -3.98
C HIS A 96 -10.23 7.43 -3.23
N ASN A 97 -10.17 6.32 -3.93
CA ASN A 97 -10.44 4.95 -3.49
C ASN A 97 -9.25 4.04 -3.86
N HIS A 98 -9.32 2.76 -3.51
CA HIS A 98 -8.19 1.84 -3.72
C HIS A 98 -7.83 1.63 -5.20
N MET A 99 -8.74 1.90 -6.15
CA MET A 99 -8.41 1.84 -7.58
C MET A 99 -7.46 2.97 -7.98
N HIS A 100 -7.73 4.20 -7.51
CA HIS A 100 -6.82 5.33 -7.69
C HIS A 100 -5.43 5.06 -7.07
N GLY A 101 -5.39 4.51 -5.85
CA GLY A 101 -4.12 4.11 -5.22
C GLY A 101 -3.34 3.06 -6.04
N VAL A 102 -4.02 2.10 -6.66
CA VAL A 102 -3.39 1.10 -7.54
C VAL A 102 -2.93 1.71 -8.87
N ASP A 103 -3.72 2.60 -9.47
CA ASP A 103 -3.36 3.29 -10.70
C ASP A 103 -2.06 4.12 -10.52
N VAL A 104 -1.96 4.86 -9.42
CA VAL A 104 -0.73 5.61 -9.08
C VAL A 104 0.44 4.66 -8.80
N LEU A 105 0.21 3.51 -8.14
CA LEU A 105 1.23 2.47 -7.95
C LEU A 105 1.76 1.93 -9.29
N THR A 106 0.89 1.58 -10.23
CA THR A 106 1.31 1.01 -11.53
C THR A 106 1.99 2.05 -12.41
N ASN A 107 1.53 3.31 -12.41
CA ASN A 107 2.21 4.39 -13.12
C ASN A 107 3.57 4.74 -12.50
N THR A 108 3.69 4.70 -11.17
CA THR A 108 4.98 4.85 -10.48
C THR A 108 5.93 3.73 -10.89
N ASN A 109 5.45 2.48 -10.91
CA ASN A 109 6.22 1.34 -11.39
C ASN A 109 6.68 1.51 -12.86
N TYR A 110 5.81 2.02 -13.73
CA TYR A 110 6.14 2.32 -15.13
C TYR A 110 7.28 3.36 -15.21
N TYR A 111 7.17 4.49 -14.52
CA TYR A 111 8.16 5.56 -14.58
C TYR A 111 9.50 5.19 -13.97
N LEU A 112 9.51 4.35 -12.92
CA LEU A 112 10.74 3.83 -12.31
C LEU A 112 11.59 2.97 -13.27
N LYS A 113 11.08 2.62 -14.45
CA LYS A 113 11.88 1.99 -15.52
C LYS A 113 12.66 2.98 -16.39
N SER A 114 12.35 4.28 -16.28
CA SER A 114 13.02 5.30 -17.06
C SER A 114 14.48 5.48 -16.62
N LYS A 115 15.34 5.90 -17.55
CA LYS A 115 16.77 6.13 -17.29
C LYS A 115 17.05 7.19 -16.22
N ILE A 116 16.07 8.06 -15.91
CA ILE A 116 16.21 9.08 -14.88
C ILE A 116 16.35 8.44 -13.48
N PHE A 117 15.75 7.26 -13.30
CA PHE A 117 15.78 6.52 -12.04
C PHE A 117 16.72 5.31 -12.09
N GLU A 118 17.60 5.24 -13.10
CA GLU A 118 18.63 4.21 -13.18
C GLU A 118 19.60 4.36 -11.98
N GLY A 119 19.84 3.26 -11.27
CA GLY A 119 20.73 3.26 -10.10
C GLY A 119 20.08 3.60 -8.76
N LEU A 120 18.75 3.79 -8.71
CA LEU A 120 18.05 3.84 -7.40
C LEU A 120 18.26 2.53 -6.62
N ALA A 121 18.48 2.67 -5.32
CA ALA A 121 18.57 1.50 -4.45
C ALA A 121 17.21 0.79 -4.37
N GLU A 122 17.23 -0.52 -4.10
CA GLU A 122 16.02 -1.31 -3.95
C GLU A 122 15.11 -0.77 -2.83
N LEU A 123 15.70 -0.13 -1.82
CA LEU A 123 14.96 0.50 -0.72
C LEU A 123 14.21 1.73 -1.20
N ASP A 124 14.82 2.56 -2.05
CA ASP A 124 14.18 3.74 -2.63
C ASP A 124 13.03 3.32 -3.55
N ILE A 125 13.24 2.27 -4.35
CA ILE A 125 12.20 1.68 -5.21
C ILE A 125 11.04 1.17 -4.35
N LEU A 126 11.31 0.41 -3.29
CA LEU A 126 10.28 -0.08 -2.37
C LEU A 126 9.52 1.09 -1.72
N ALA A 127 10.23 2.12 -1.26
CA ALA A 127 9.64 3.31 -0.65
C ALA A 127 8.72 4.04 -1.64
N CYS A 128 9.16 4.26 -2.88
CA CYS A 128 8.34 4.88 -3.92
C CYS A 128 7.05 4.09 -4.19
N LEU A 129 7.13 2.76 -4.29
CA LEU A 129 5.95 1.91 -4.51
C LEU A 129 4.98 1.95 -3.31
N VAL A 130 5.51 1.89 -2.08
CA VAL A 130 4.70 1.95 -0.86
C VAL A 130 4.01 3.32 -0.74
N SER A 131 4.75 4.41 -0.96
CA SER A 131 4.22 5.78 -0.94
C SER A 131 3.14 5.97 -1.99
N ALA A 132 3.38 5.55 -3.24
CA ALA A 132 2.40 5.65 -4.32
C ALA A 132 1.07 4.94 -3.98
N ALA A 133 1.15 3.71 -3.49
CA ALA A 133 -0.03 2.92 -3.14
C ALA A 133 -0.80 3.48 -1.93
N CYS A 134 -0.11 4.13 -1.00
CA CYS A 134 -0.70 4.61 0.26
C CYS A 134 -1.02 6.11 0.27
N HIS A 135 -0.66 6.87 -0.77
CA HIS A 135 -0.69 8.34 -0.71
C HIS A 135 -2.06 8.95 -0.38
N ASP A 136 -3.16 8.24 -0.66
CA ASP A 136 -4.53 8.67 -0.39
C ASP A 136 -5.30 7.72 0.57
N VAL A 137 -4.61 6.83 1.28
CA VAL A 137 -5.27 5.87 2.17
C VAL A 137 -6.07 6.59 3.27
N GLY A 138 -7.33 6.20 3.49
CA GLY A 138 -8.21 6.83 4.48
C GLY A 138 -8.87 8.15 4.05
N HIS A 139 -8.66 8.61 2.80
CA HIS A 139 -9.18 9.89 2.30
C HIS A 139 -10.69 10.06 2.56
N PRO A 140 -11.14 11.20 3.16
CA PRO A 140 -12.55 11.38 3.54
C PRO A 140 -13.46 11.77 2.38
N GLY A 141 -12.91 12.20 1.25
CA GLY A 141 -13.66 12.66 0.08
C GLY A 141 -13.79 14.18 -0.01
N ASN A 142 -13.21 14.91 0.95
CA ASN A 142 -13.12 16.37 0.98
C ASN A 142 -11.71 16.83 0.61
N ASN A 143 -11.46 18.15 0.52
CA ASN A 143 -10.13 18.71 0.31
C ASN A 143 -9.59 19.41 1.57
N ASN A 144 -8.29 19.73 1.59
CA ASN A 144 -7.65 20.43 2.71
C ASN A 144 -8.39 21.74 3.09
N PRO A 145 -8.76 22.64 2.17
CA PRO A 145 -9.54 23.84 2.51
C PRO A 145 -10.88 23.55 3.20
N PHE A 146 -11.58 22.48 2.83
CA PHE A 146 -12.81 22.06 3.50
C PHE A 146 -12.54 21.66 4.95
N GLU A 147 -11.51 20.85 5.19
CA GLU A 147 -11.13 20.41 6.55
C GLU A 147 -10.72 21.59 7.44
N ILE A 148 -9.96 22.54 6.89
CA ILE A 148 -9.51 23.76 7.58
C ILE A 148 -10.69 24.67 7.91
N ASN A 149 -11.56 24.96 6.93
CA ASN A 149 -12.73 25.82 7.13
C ASN A 149 -13.76 25.21 8.10
N LEU A 150 -13.78 23.87 8.22
CA LEU A 150 -14.60 23.14 9.17
C LEU A 150 -13.98 23.12 10.58
N GLU A 151 -12.72 23.56 10.73
CA GLU A 151 -11.92 23.37 11.95
C GLU A 151 -11.93 21.90 12.39
N SER A 152 -11.78 20.99 11.41
CA SER A 152 -11.90 19.56 11.68
C SER A 152 -10.81 19.06 12.64
N GLU A 153 -11.05 17.92 13.29
CA GLU A 153 -10.05 17.31 14.19
C GLU A 153 -8.72 17.06 13.48
N LEU A 154 -8.75 16.75 12.17
CA LEU A 154 -7.54 16.57 11.36
C LEU A 154 -6.83 17.91 11.12
N ALA A 155 -7.58 18.96 10.78
CA ALA A 155 -7.02 20.29 10.56
C ALA A 155 -6.33 20.83 11.81
N VAL A 156 -7.00 20.73 12.97
CA VAL A 156 -6.44 21.08 14.28
C VAL A 156 -5.21 20.22 14.60
N ARG A 157 -5.25 18.90 14.37
CA ARG A 157 -4.13 17.99 14.65
C ARG A 157 -2.88 18.31 13.83
N TYR A 158 -3.05 18.68 12.56
CA TYR A 158 -1.95 18.95 11.63
C TYR A 158 -1.69 20.45 11.40
N ASN A 159 -2.28 21.30 12.24
CA ASN A 159 -2.11 22.76 12.21
C ASN A 159 -2.30 23.35 10.81
N ASP A 160 -3.33 22.90 10.09
CA ASP A 160 -3.68 23.33 8.73
C ASP A 160 -2.62 23.07 7.63
N ILE A 161 -1.51 22.39 7.96
CA ILE A 161 -0.42 22.11 7.02
C ILE A 161 -0.59 20.70 6.46
N SER A 162 -0.88 20.61 5.16
CA SER A 162 -0.97 19.32 4.44
C SER A 162 -1.79 18.29 5.21
N VAL A 163 -3.01 18.69 5.60
CA VAL A 163 -3.84 17.99 6.60
C VAL A 163 -4.11 16.55 6.19
N LEU A 164 -4.56 16.35 4.95
CA LEU A 164 -4.87 15.02 4.42
C LEU A 164 -3.60 14.21 4.14
N GLU A 165 -2.55 14.83 3.60
CA GLU A 165 -1.29 14.14 3.29
C GLU A 165 -0.60 13.61 4.56
N ASN A 166 -0.58 14.40 5.65
CA ASN A 166 -0.11 13.94 6.95
C ASN A 166 -0.99 12.80 7.51
N MET A 167 -2.31 12.87 7.30
CA MET A 167 -3.22 11.80 7.68
C MET A 167 -2.94 10.50 6.93
N HIS A 168 -2.73 10.54 5.61
CA HIS A 168 -2.42 9.36 4.79
C HIS A 168 -1.13 8.67 5.25
N ALA A 169 -0.08 9.44 5.50
CA ALA A 169 1.17 8.93 6.03
C ALA A 169 0.98 8.29 7.42
N ALA A 170 0.31 8.99 8.35
CA ALA A 170 0.03 8.47 9.68
C ALA A 170 -0.82 7.17 9.64
N LYS A 171 -1.82 7.11 8.76
CA LYS A 171 -2.68 5.94 8.55
C LYS A 171 -1.88 4.75 8.03
N THR A 172 -0.91 4.98 7.14
CA THR A 172 -0.03 3.92 6.63
C THR A 172 0.77 3.28 7.76
N TRP A 173 1.38 4.10 8.63
CA TRP A 173 2.10 3.61 9.81
C TRP A 173 1.18 2.92 10.82
N GLU A 174 -0.04 3.41 11.01
CA GLU A 174 -1.04 2.74 11.85
C GLU A 174 -1.35 1.34 11.33
N ILE A 175 -1.55 1.18 10.02
CA ILE A 175 -1.82 -0.12 9.38
C ILE A 175 -0.62 -1.04 9.51
N LEU A 176 0.60 -0.53 9.29
CA LEU A 176 1.83 -1.32 9.41
C LEU A 176 1.97 -1.93 10.81
N LYS A 177 1.62 -1.18 11.86
CA LYS A 177 1.67 -1.62 13.26
C LYS A 177 0.54 -2.58 13.66
N ARG A 178 -0.40 -2.91 12.76
CA ARG A 178 -1.42 -3.92 13.02
C ARG A 178 -0.77 -5.30 13.08
N GLN A 179 -1.35 -6.19 13.89
CA GLN A 179 -0.86 -7.56 14.03
C GLN A 179 -0.75 -8.26 12.67
N GLY A 180 0.43 -8.77 12.34
CA GLY A 180 0.69 -9.51 11.11
C GLY A 180 0.73 -8.65 9.85
N CYS A 181 0.91 -7.32 9.97
CA CYS A 181 1.05 -6.37 8.85
C CYS A 181 2.44 -5.72 8.76
N ASP A 182 3.29 -5.86 9.77
CA ASP A 182 4.63 -5.25 9.77
C ASP A 182 5.59 -6.03 8.86
N PHE A 183 5.55 -5.75 7.56
CA PHE A 183 6.45 -6.39 6.60
C PHE A 183 7.87 -5.77 6.62
N LEU A 184 8.11 -4.70 7.39
CA LEU A 184 9.42 -4.06 7.51
C LEU A 184 10.33 -4.75 8.54
N GLU A 185 9.78 -5.61 9.41
CA GLU A 185 10.53 -6.38 10.42
C GLU A 185 11.56 -7.36 9.81
N GLY A 186 11.63 -7.50 8.47
CA GLY A 186 12.61 -8.34 7.77
C GLY A 186 14.08 -8.05 8.12
N HIS A 187 14.89 -9.10 8.10
CA HIS A 187 16.30 -9.09 8.53
C HIS A 187 17.21 -8.09 7.78
N CYS A 188 16.89 -7.71 6.53
CA CYS A 188 17.72 -6.80 5.74
C CYS A 188 17.30 -5.32 5.87
N LEU A 189 16.00 -5.05 6.08
CA LEU A 189 15.47 -3.71 6.28
C LEU A 189 15.84 -3.15 7.66
N SER A 190 15.77 -3.99 8.69
CA SER A 190 16.21 -3.65 10.04
C SER A 190 17.68 -3.18 10.10
N LEU A 191 18.56 -3.78 9.29
CA LEU A 191 19.97 -3.35 9.19
C LEU A 191 20.14 -2.00 8.48
N HIS A 192 19.29 -1.67 7.49
CA HIS A 192 19.31 -0.36 6.84
C HIS A 192 18.83 0.74 7.78
N PHE A 193 17.78 0.49 8.57
CA PHE A 193 17.26 1.47 9.53
C PHE A 193 18.13 1.63 10.79
N GLN A 194 18.95 0.65 11.14
CA GLN A 194 19.94 0.79 12.22
C GLN A 194 21.13 1.68 11.82
N LYS A 195 21.51 1.69 10.54
CA LYS A 195 22.62 2.52 10.03
C LYS A 195 22.29 4.00 9.85
N THR A 196 21.01 4.37 9.82
CA THR A 196 20.56 5.76 9.64
C THR A 196 20.24 6.47 10.96
N GLN A 197 20.48 5.83 12.11
CA GLN A 197 20.33 6.44 13.44
C GLN A 197 21.67 6.80 14.11
N GLU A 198 22.79 6.75 13.38
CA GLU A 198 24.09 7.31 13.76
C GLU A 198 24.40 8.54 12.89
#